data_AF-A0A1Y1QB11-F1
#
_entry.id   AF-A0A1Y1QB11-F1
#
_cell.length_a   1.000
_cell.length_b   1.000
_cell.length_c   1.000
_cell.angle_alpha   90.00
_cell.angle_beta   90.00
_cell.angle_gamma   90.00
#
_symmetry.space_group_name_H-M   'P 1'
#
loop_
_entity.id
_entity.type
_entity.pdbx_description
1 polymer ?
#
loop_
_entity_poly.entity_id
_entity_poly.type
_entity_poly.pdbx_seq_one_letter_code
_entity_poly.pdbx_strand_id
1 'polypeptide(L)'
;LVEVETENLQELAEATAAHADIIMLDEYSLADMREAVRITDGRIPLEASGGVSPETLVAIAETGVNFVSIGGITKHVRAVDLSMRFVA
;
A
#
# COMPACT_ATOMS: atom_id res chain seq x y z
N LEU A 1 8.63 5.82 14.99
CA LEU A 1 7.86 5.24 13.90
C LEU A 1 6.44 5.05 14.38
N VAL A 2 5.60 6.01 14.03
CA VAL A 2 4.15 6.00 14.18
C VAL A 2 3.57 6.16 12.79
N GLU A 3 2.87 5.12 12.36
CA GLU A 3 2.08 5.13 11.13
C GLU A 3 0.63 5.47 11.47
N VAL A 4 -0.01 6.24 10.60
CA VAL A 4 -1.40 6.66 10.75
C VAL A 4 -2.19 6.24 9.52
N GLU A 5 -3.27 5.49 9.74
CA GLU A 5 -4.22 5.10 8.71
C GLU A 5 -5.25 6.21 8.50
N THR A 6 -5.61 6.45 7.23
CA THR A 6 -6.55 7.48 6.81
C THR A 6 -7.47 6.92 5.74
N GLU A 7 -8.72 7.34 5.75
CA GLU A 7 -9.76 6.92 4.78
C GLU A 7 -10.13 8.04 3.79
N ASN A 8 -9.64 9.26 3.99
CA ASN A 8 -9.91 10.39 3.11
C ASN A 8 -8.84 11.52 3.19
N LEU A 9 -8.83 12.40 2.17
CA LEU A 9 -7.85 13.49 2.04
C LEU A 9 -7.84 14.49 3.20
N GLN A 10 -8.93 14.60 3.96
CA GLN A 10 -8.96 15.47 5.14
C GLN A 10 -8.10 14.85 6.26
N GLU A 11 -8.30 13.57 6.55
CA GLU A 11 -7.49 12.84 7.54
C GLU A 11 -6.01 12.77 7.14
N LEU A 12 -5.72 12.62 5.85
CA LEU A 12 -4.35 12.73 5.32
C LEU A 12 -3.71 14.08 5.68
N ALA A 13 -4.45 15.18 5.53
CA ALA A 13 -3.96 16.52 5.86
C ALA A 13 -3.73 16.68 7.37
N GLU A 14 -4.62 16.12 8.20
CA GLU A 14 -4.48 16.10 9.66
C GLU A 14 -3.24 15.29 10.10
N ALA A 15 -3.04 14.09 9.54
CA ALA A 15 -1.89 13.23 9.80
C ALA A 15 -0.57 13.89 9.32
N THR A 16 -0.61 14.58 8.19
CA THR A 16 0.53 15.35 7.67
C THR A 16 0.89 16.50 8.61
N ALA A 17 -0.11 17.25 9.10
CA ALA A 17 0.11 18.33 10.06
C ALA A 17 0.60 17.82 11.43
N ALA A 18 0.20 16.61 11.81
CA ALA A 18 0.65 15.92 13.02
C ALA A 18 2.06 15.32 12.91
N HIS A 19 2.70 15.38 11.73
CA HIS A 19 4.03 14.82 11.46
C HIS A 19 4.10 13.30 11.70
N ALA A 20 3.12 12.55 11.17
CA ALA A 20 3.20 11.09 11.12
C ALA A 20 4.47 10.63 10.38
N ASP A 21 5.06 9.50 10.80
CA ASP A 21 6.27 8.99 10.16
C ASP A 21 5.96 8.32 8.81
N ILE A 22 4.77 7.70 8.68
CA ILE A 22 4.19 7.10 7.47
C ILE A 22 2.68 7.34 7.51
N ILE A 23 2.04 7.53 6.34
CA ILE A 23 0.58 7.59 6.25
C ILE A 23 0.07 6.46 5.35
N MET A 24 -0.82 5.64 5.88
CA MET A 24 -1.53 4.59 5.15
C MET A 24 -2.83 5.15 4.56
N LEU A 25 -3.04 4.90 3.27
CA LEU A 25 -4.23 5.24 2.52
C LEU A 25 -5.11 3.98 2.44
N ASP A 26 -6.17 3.89 3.24
CA ASP A 26 -7.07 2.73 3.26
C ASP A 26 -8.21 2.88 2.26
N GLU A 27 -8.30 1.95 1.31
CA GLU A 27 -9.36 1.87 0.28
C GLU A 27 -9.55 3.16 -0.55
N TYR A 28 -8.48 3.96 -0.73
CA TYR A 28 -8.51 5.14 -1.59
C TYR A 28 -8.77 4.79 -3.05
N SER A 29 -9.41 5.71 -3.79
CA SER A 29 -9.45 5.60 -5.25
C SER A 29 -8.08 5.94 -5.87
N LEU A 30 -7.81 5.47 -7.09
CA LEU A 30 -6.58 5.84 -7.82
C LEU A 30 -6.47 7.36 -8.07
N ALA A 31 -7.58 8.09 -8.10
CA ALA A 31 -7.57 9.54 -8.23
C ALA A 31 -7.11 10.18 -6.90
N ASP A 32 -7.68 9.72 -5.79
CA ASP A 32 -7.34 10.23 -4.46
C ASP A 32 -5.92 9.86 -4.06
N MET A 33 -5.41 8.67 -4.41
CA MET A 33 -4.00 8.31 -4.17
C MET A 33 -3.03 9.26 -4.89
N ARG A 34 -3.31 9.61 -6.15
CA ARG A 34 -2.48 10.58 -6.90
C ARG A 34 -2.53 11.97 -6.26
N GLU A 35 -3.70 12.37 -5.79
CA GLU A 35 -3.88 13.63 -5.09
C GLU A 35 -3.17 13.62 -3.73
N ALA A 36 -3.21 12.52 -2.99
CA ALA A 36 -2.48 12.33 -1.75
C ALA A 36 -0.97 12.46 -1.96
N VAL A 37 -0.42 11.78 -2.97
CA VAL A 37 0.99 11.91 -3.37
C VAL A 37 1.35 13.36 -3.68
N ARG A 38 0.49 14.08 -4.41
CA ARG A 38 0.67 15.50 -4.75
C ARG A 38 0.65 16.40 -3.52
N ILE A 39 -0.25 16.17 -2.56
CA ILE A 39 -0.38 16.96 -1.33
C ILE A 39 0.82 16.73 -0.40
N THR A 40 1.24 15.48 -0.27
CA THR A 40 2.33 15.10 0.62
C THR A 40 3.69 15.56 0.08
N ASP A 41 3.83 15.66 -1.25
CA ASP A 41 5.02 16.23 -1.92
C ASP A 41 6.34 15.57 -1.45
N GLY A 42 6.29 14.25 -1.25
CA GLY A 42 7.43 13.45 -0.79
C GLY A 42 7.90 13.72 0.65
N ARG A 43 7.20 14.54 1.44
CA ARG A 43 7.57 14.88 2.82
C ARG A 43 7.37 13.74 3.80
N ILE A 44 6.34 12.92 3.58
CA ILE A 44 6.00 11.75 4.39
C ILE A 44 5.79 10.57 3.42
N PRO A 45 6.37 9.39 3.67
CA PRO A 45 6.11 8.20 2.88
C PRO A 45 4.63 7.81 2.93
N LEU A 46 4.07 7.43 1.79
CA LEU A 46 2.70 6.95 1.68
C LEU A 46 2.67 5.44 1.43
N GLU A 47 1.78 4.76 2.13
CA GLU A 47 1.48 3.34 1.95
C GLU A 47 0.05 3.18 1.44
N ALA A 48 -0.17 2.41 0.37
CA ALA A 48 -1.52 2.04 -0.05
C ALA A 48 -1.94 0.69 0.55
N SER A 49 -3.14 0.64 1.12
CA SER A 49 -3.78 -0.56 1.65
C SER A 49 -5.22 -0.65 1.16
N GLY A 50 -5.77 -1.86 1.16
CA GLY A 50 -7.12 -2.13 0.66
C GLY A 50 -7.19 -2.43 -0.84
N GLY A 51 -8.08 -3.33 -1.23
CA GLY A 51 -8.35 -3.65 -2.64
C GLY A 51 -7.17 -4.16 -3.50
N VAL A 52 -6.01 -4.50 -2.93
CA VAL A 52 -4.81 -4.85 -3.71
C VAL A 52 -4.89 -6.27 -4.27
N SER A 53 -4.75 -6.38 -5.59
CA SER A 53 -4.69 -7.63 -6.36
C SER A 53 -3.63 -7.53 -7.47
N PRO A 54 -3.26 -8.64 -8.14
CA PRO A 54 -2.35 -8.60 -9.28
C PRO A 54 -2.80 -7.65 -10.41
N GLU A 55 -4.12 -7.47 -10.57
CA GLU A 55 -4.72 -6.60 -11.57
C GLU A 55 -4.65 -5.10 -11.19
N THR A 56 -4.73 -4.78 -9.90
CA THR A 56 -4.73 -3.39 -9.42
C THR A 56 -3.34 -2.89 -9.03
N LEU A 57 -2.41 -3.79 -8.70
CA LEU A 57 -1.09 -3.46 -8.14
C LEU A 57 -0.30 -2.46 -8.98
N VAL A 58 -0.23 -2.66 -10.30
CA VAL A 58 0.54 -1.77 -11.19
C VAL A 58 -0.05 -0.37 -11.18
N ALA A 59 -1.37 -0.25 -11.31
CA ALA A 59 -2.04 1.04 -11.33
C ALA A 59 -1.91 1.78 -9.97
N ILE A 60 -1.92 1.04 -8.86
CA ILE A 60 -1.66 1.59 -7.52
C ILE A 60 -0.22 2.09 -7.43
N ALA A 61 0.78 1.29 -7.83
CA ALA A 61 2.19 1.70 -7.80
C ALA A 61 2.46 2.92 -8.69
N GLU A 62 1.81 3.01 -9.86
CA GLU A 62 1.91 4.16 -10.77
C GLU A 62 1.30 5.46 -10.20
N THR A 63 0.56 5.41 -9.09
CA THR A 63 0.09 6.64 -8.41
C THR A 63 1.24 7.41 -7.75
N GLY A 64 2.36 6.74 -7.44
CA GLY A 64 3.53 7.33 -6.80
C GLY A 64 3.63 7.09 -5.29
N VAL A 65 2.79 6.23 -4.71
CA VAL A 65 2.95 5.76 -3.32
C VAL A 65 4.28 5.03 -3.12
N ASN A 66 4.82 5.07 -1.90
CA ASN A 66 6.11 4.48 -1.57
C ASN A 66 6.02 2.97 -1.30
N PHE A 67 4.91 2.55 -0.69
CA PHE A 67 4.67 1.16 -0.30
C PHE A 67 3.25 0.73 -0.69
N VAL A 68 3.08 -0.59 -0.85
CA VAL A 68 1.79 -1.23 -1.07
C VAL A 68 1.70 -2.44 -0.17
N SER A 69 0.74 -2.46 0.74
CA SER A 69 0.50 -3.58 1.64
C SER A 69 -0.44 -4.61 1.01
N ILE A 70 0.01 -5.87 0.97
CA ILE A 70 -0.73 -6.95 0.31
C ILE A 70 -0.95 -8.11 1.29
N GLY A 71 -2.06 -8.07 2.02
CA GLY A 71 -2.44 -9.17 2.92
C GLY A 71 -2.58 -10.53 2.20
N GLY A 72 -2.89 -10.50 0.88
CA GLY A 72 -2.97 -11.68 0.02
C GLY A 72 -1.73 -12.57 0.02
N ILE A 73 -0.53 -12.01 0.25
CA ILE A 73 0.74 -12.75 0.24
C ILE A 73 0.82 -13.76 1.40
N THR A 74 0.20 -13.45 2.55
CA THR A 74 0.29 -14.27 3.76
C THR A 74 -1.03 -14.96 4.11
N LYS A 75 -2.19 -14.33 3.82
CA LYS A 75 -3.51 -14.91 4.12
C LYS A 75 -3.95 -15.97 3.12
N HIS A 76 -3.38 -15.97 1.91
CA HIS A 76 -3.66 -16.94 0.86
C HIS A 76 -2.38 -17.71 0.53
N VAL A 77 -2.46 -19.04 0.53
CA VAL A 77 -1.30 -19.89 0.26
C VAL A 77 -1.59 -20.79 -0.93
N ARG A 78 -0.79 -20.64 -1.99
CA ARG A 78 -0.66 -21.64 -3.04
C ARG A 78 0.68 -22.35 -2.85
N ALA A 79 0.65 -23.52 -2.24
CA ALA A 79 1.87 -24.30 -2.01
C ALA A 79 2.54 -24.64 -3.35
N VAL A 80 3.87 -24.53 -3.37
CA VAL A 80 4.68 -25.01 -4.50
C VAL A 80 4.61 -26.53 -4.52
N ASP A 81 4.35 -27.10 -5.69
CA ASP A 81 4.37 -28.55 -5.87
C ASP A 81 5.82 -29.05 -5.94
N LEU A 82 6.22 -29.88 -4.99
CA LEU A 82 7.58 -30.37 -4.84
C LEU A 82 7.61 -31.89 -4.87
N SER A 83 8.59 -32.43 -5.60
CA SER A 83 8.80 -33.87 -5.77
C SER A 83 10.27 -34.20 -5.53
N MET A 84 10.53 -35.24 -4.73
CA MET A 84 11.87 -35.77 -4.49
C MET A 84 12.04 -37.07 -5.28
N ARG A 85 13.04 -37.11 -6.17
CA ARG A 85 13.42 -38.31 -6.93
C ARG A 85 14.79 -38.79 -6.46
N PHE A 86 14.85 -40.00 -5.93
CA PHE A 86 16.11 -40.65 -5.64
C PHE A 86 16.79 -41.07 -6.95
N VAL A 87 18.09 -40.79 -7.05
CA VAL A 87 18.96 -41.24 -8.13
C VAL A 87 19.87 -42.35 -7.59
N ALA A 88 20.04 -43.41 -8.39
CA ALA A 88 20.89 -44.56 -8.06
C ALA A 88 22.36 -44.25 -8.32
#